data_AF-A0A7S2EA32-F1
#
_entry.id   AF-A0A7S2EA32-F1
#
_cell.length_a   1.000
_cell.length_b   1.000
_cell.length_c   1.000
_cell.angle_alpha   90.00
_cell.angle_beta   90.00
_cell.angle_gamma   90.00
#
_symmetry.space_group_name_H-M   'P 1'
#
loop_
_entity.id
_entity.type
_entity.pdbx_description
1 polymer ?
#
loop_
_entity_poly.entity_id
_entity_poly.type
_entity_poly.pdbx_seq_one_letter_code
_entity_poly.pdbx_strand_id
1 'polypeptide(L)'
;ECEIQENEMNDPSFTWPLPNTDLPPDWVASADSRKQQPFFLNHVRGSTRCRQATLRVASALGTILMAIVMSHWVDRTMLSDIGLSVSVMDLVRGLAVGSGVVVALFVIEICLGWLKIVGYREVVVPDESLLINLFWDVLFHIGVSINEEISMRGWILVNTASYIVTFGASTSVAMTFSVLLQASLFALLHATSPGASCVGLINLVIGGTAAAL
;
A
#
# COMPACT_ATOMS: atom_id res chain seq x y z
N GLU A 1 -20.00 -19.41 -8.68
CA GLU A 1 -18.98 -19.86 -7.70
C GLU A 1 -17.91 -18.82 -7.43
N CYS A 2 -17.08 -18.39 -8.39
CA CYS A 2 -15.97 -17.50 -8.01
C CYS A 2 -16.30 -16.05 -7.64
N GLU A 3 -17.37 -15.43 -8.18
CA GLU A 3 -17.84 -14.12 -7.65
C GLU A 3 -18.40 -14.25 -6.22
N ILE A 4 -18.92 -15.42 -5.87
CA ILE A 4 -19.35 -15.73 -4.51
C ILE A 4 -18.10 -15.89 -3.62
N GLN A 5 -17.06 -16.60 -4.10
CA GLN A 5 -15.77 -16.73 -3.41
C GLN A 5 -15.03 -15.39 -3.23
N GLU A 6 -15.17 -14.43 -4.16
CA GLU A 6 -14.55 -13.10 -4.05
C GLU A 6 -15.27 -12.24 -2.99
N ASN A 7 -16.59 -12.43 -2.80
CA ASN A 7 -17.35 -11.83 -1.71
C ASN A 7 -17.08 -12.50 -0.35
N GLU A 8 -16.73 -13.79 -0.35
CA GLU A 8 -16.37 -14.58 0.84
C GLU A 8 -14.92 -14.34 1.33
N MET A 9 -14.05 -13.68 0.53
CA MET A 9 -12.63 -13.45 0.84
C MET A 9 -12.34 -12.78 2.19
N ASN A 10 -13.30 -11.99 2.68
CA ASN A 10 -13.17 -11.21 3.91
C ASN A 10 -14.12 -11.68 5.01
N ASP A 11 -14.75 -12.84 4.86
CA ASP A 11 -15.65 -13.37 5.89
C ASP A 11 -14.82 -14.11 6.96
N PRO A 12 -14.65 -13.51 8.16
CA PRO A 12 -13.84 -14.09 9.23
C PRO A 12 -14.49 -15.33 9.85
N SER A 13 -15.71 -15.70 9.46
CA SER A 13 -16.42 -16.88 9.95
C SER A 13 -15.98 -18.18 9.27
N PHE A 14 -15.30 -18.10 8.12
CA PHE A 14 -14.73 -19.30 7.51
C PHE A 14 -13.50 -19.77 8.30
N THR A 15 -13.43 -21.08 8.54
CA THR A 15 -12.22 -21.75 9.04
C THR A 15 -11.49 -22.44 7.90
N TRP A 16 -10.18 -22.21 7.80
CA TRP A 16 -9.31 -22.88 6.84
C TRP A 16 -8.69 -24.12 7.49
N PRO A 17 -8.62 -25.27 6.79
CA PRO A 17 -8.92 -25.45 5.37
C PRO A 17 -10.41 -25.63 5.10
N LEU A 18 -10.86 -25.20 3.92
CA LEU A 18 -12.25 -25.38 3.49
C LEU A 18 -12.59 -26.89 3.44
N PRO A 19 -13.80 -27.30 3.85
CA PRO A 19 -14.21 -28.70 3.75
C PRO A 19 -14.06 -29.22 2.32
N ASN A 20 -13.60 -30.46 2.17
CA ASN A 20 -13.40 -31.14 0.87
C ASN A 20 -12.36 -30.50 -0.06
N THR A 21 -11.38 -29.75 0.48
CA THR A 21 -10.22 -29.33 -0.31
C THR A 21 -9.12 -30.38 -0.28
N ASP A 22 -8.61 -30.73 -1.46
CA ASP A 22 -7.48 -31.65 -1.62
C ASP A 22 -6.18 -30.87 -1.40
N LEU A 23 -5.76 -30.79 -0.14
CA LEU A 23 -4.59 -30.01 0.27
C LEU A 23 -3.40 -30.93 0.56
N PRO A 24 -2.16 -30.49 0.26
CA PRO A 24 -1.00 -31.27 0.62
C PRO A 24 -0.93 -31.53 2.14
N PRO A 25 -0.44 -32.70 2.60
CA PRO A 25 -0.45 -33.07 4.02
C PRO A 25 0.20 -32.04 4.94
N ASP A 26 1.26 -31.39 4.45
CA ASP A 26 2.01 -30.35 5.13
C ASP A 26 1.23 -29.04 5.39
N TRP A 27 0.19 -28.79 4.59
CA TRP A 27 -0.72 -27.66 4.74
C TRP A 27 -1.79 -27.97 5.76
N VAL A 28 -2.37 -29.17 5.68
CA VAL A 28 -3.38 -29.66 6.63
C VAL A 28 -2.78 -29.71 8.04
N ALA A 29 -1.57 -30.23 8.20
CA ALA A 29 -0.86 -30.26 9.48
C ALA A 29 -0.60 -28.86 10.04
N SER A 30 -0.28 -27.89 9.18
CA SER A 30 -0.10 -26.48 9.58
C SER A 30 -1.43 -25.85 10.00
N ALA A 31 -2.51 -26.14 9.28
CA ALA A 31 -3.87 -25.66 9.56
C ALA A 31 -4.40 -26.19 10.90
N ASP A 32 -4.21 -27.49 11.15
CA ASP A 32 -4.68 -28.17 12.36
C ASP A 32 -4.04 -27.60 13.63
N SER A 33 -2.83 -27.06 13.54
CA SER A 33 -2.16 -26.39 14.66
C SER A 33 -2.74 -25.00 14.99
N ARG A 34 -3.55 -24.42 14.08
CA ARG A 34 -4.07 -23.03 14.17
C ARG A 34 -5.57 -22.92 13.87
N LYS A 35 -6.37 -23.92 14.25
CA LYS A 35 -7.82 -24.09 13.94
C LYS A 35 -8.75 -22.89 14.18
N GLN A 36 -8.31 -21.85 14.88
CA GLN A 36 -9.11 -20.65 15.18
C GLN A 36 -8.53 -19.35 14.60
N GLN A 37 -7.46 -19.40 13.82
CA GLN A 37 -7.00 -18.20 13.13
C GLN A 37 -7.91 -17.92 11.93
N PRO A 38 -8.49 -16.71 11.83
CA PRO A 38 -9.15 -16.29 10.60
C PRO A 38 -8.12 -16.32 9.47
N PHE A 39 -8.53 -16.78 8.31
CA PHE A 39 -7.69 -16.82 7.12
C PHE A 39 -8.19 -15.79 6.13
N PHE A 40 -7.27 -15.23 5.37
CA PHE A 40 -7.56 -14.32 4.28
C PHE A 40 -6.99 -14.94 3.02
N LEU A 41 -7.86 -15.33 2.09
CA LEU A 41 -7.41 -15.72 0.77
C LEU A 41 -7.30 -14.44 -0.06
N ASN A 42 -6.13 -14.21 -0.67
CA ASN A 42 -5.95 -13.13 -1.64
C ASN A 42 -6.07 -13.69 -3.06
N HIS A 43 -7.26 -14.18 -3.44
CA HIS A 43 -7.53 -14.73 -4.77
C HIS A 43 -8.21 -13.72 -5.68
N VAL A 44 -7.46 -12.74 -6.17
CA VAL A 44 -7.99 -11.81 -7.17
C VAL A 44 -7.89 -12.43 -8.57
N ARG A 45 -8.86 -12.18 -9.45
CA ARG A 45 -8.84 -12.60 -10.87
C ARG A 45 -8.11 -11.59 -11.75
N GLY A 46 -7.60 -12.00 -12.90
CA GLY A 46 -6.94 -11.09 -13.85
C GLY A 46 -7.84 -9.95 -14.32
N SER A 47 -9.13 -10.22 -14.55
CA SER A 47 -10.12 -9.18 -14.90
C SER A 47 -10.33 -8.16 -13.79
N THR A 48 -10.41 -8.60 -12.52
CA THR A 48 -10.51 -7.71 -11.36
C THR A 48 -9.25 -6.87 -11.21
N ARG A 49 -8.05 -7.46 -11.34
CA ARG A 49 -6.78 -6.72 -11.32
C ARG A 49 -6.73 -5.65 -12.39
N CYS A 50 -7.07 -5.98 -13.63
CA CYS A 50 -7.12 -5.02 -14.74
C CYS A 50 -8.06 -3.84 -14.44
N ARG A 51 -9.28 -4.13 -13.94
CA ARG A 51 -10.25 -3.10 -13.54
C ARG A 51 -9.70 -2.22 -12.41
N GLN A 52 -9.15 -2.81 -11.36
CA GLN A 52 -8.57 -2.07 -10.23
C GLN A 52 -7.38 -1.21 -10.65
N ALA A 53 -6.45 -1.77 -11.43
CA ALA A 53 -5.31 -1.05 -11.98
C ALA A 53 -5.75 0.16 -12.82
N THR A 54 -6.74 -0.03 -13.71
CA THR A 54 -7.28 1.06 -14.54
C THR A 54 -7.89 2.17 -13.68
N LEU A 55 -8.66 1.82 -12.64
CA LEU A 55 -9.22 2.80 -11.71
C LEU A 55 -8.14 3.56 -10.94
N ARG A 56 -7.07 2.89 -10.50
CA ARG A 56 -5.96 3.54 -9.80
C ARG A 56 -5.13 4.43 -10.71
N VAL A 57 -4.91 4.03 -11.95
CA VAL A 57 -4.25 4.88 -12.96
C VAL A 57 -5.09 6.14 -13.23
N ALA A 58 -6.40 6.00 -13.42
CA ALA A 58 -7.29 7.15 -13.59
C ALA A 58 -7.27 8.08 -12.37
N SER A 59 -7.27 7.51 -11.16
CA SER A 59 -7.16 8.26 -9.91
C SER A 59 -5.83 9.00 -9.79
N ALA A 60 -4.72 8.37 -10.16
CA ALA A 60 -3.39 8.98 -10.18
C ALA A 60 -3.32 10.17 -11.14
N LEU A 61 -3.89 10.04 -12.35
CA LEU A 61 -4.01 11.15 -13.31
C LEU A 61 -4.84 12.30 -12.73
N GLY A 62 -5.92 11.97 -12.01
CA GLY A 62 -6.73 12.95 -11.29
C GLY A 62 -5.93 13.69 -10.21
N THR A 63 -5.11 12.98 -9.43
CA THR A 63 -4.24 13.60 -8.42
C THR A 63 -3.17 14.48 -9.06
N ILE A 64 -2.55 14.06 -10.16
CA ILE A 64 -1.59 14.89 -10.90
C ILE A 64 -2.26 16.17 -11.42
N LEU A 65 -3.46 16.05 -12.01
CA LEU A 65 -4.22 17.21 -12.47
C LEU A 65 -4.56 18.14 -11.30
N MET A 66 -5.02 17.59 -10.17
CA MET A 66 -5.29 18.35 -8.96
C MET A 66 -4.05 19.09 -8.48
N ALA A 67 -2.89 18.43 -8.41
CA ALA A 67 -1.64 19.05 -8.01
C ALA A 67 -1.25 20.21 -8.96
N ILE A 68 -1.39 20.04 -10.28
CA ILE A 68 -1.16 21.11 -11.27
C ILE A 68 -2.08 22.31 -11.01
N VAL A 69 -3.38 22.07 -10.83
CA VAL A 69 -4.41 23.09 -10.58
C VAL A 69 -4.11 23.84 -9.29
N MET A 70 -3.84 23.12 -8.20
CA MET A 70 -3.59 23.69 -6.88
C MET A 70 -2.27 24.48 -6.86
N SER A 71 -1.18 23.89 -7.34
CA SER A 71 0.12 24.57 -7.39
C SER A 71 0.08 25.82 -8.26
N HIS A 72 -0.57 25.76 -9.42
CA HIS A 72 -0.55 26.90 -10.35
C HIS A 72 -1.51 28.02 -9.96
N TRP A 73 -2.75 27.71 -9.57
CA TRP A 73 -3.78 28.73 -9.35
C TRP A 73 -3.99 29.13 -7.89
N VAL A 74 -3.79 28.21 -6.95
CA VAL A 74 -4.01 28.45 -5.52
C VAL A 74 -2.69 28.84 -4.85
N ASP A 75 -1.71 27.94 -4.90
CA ASP A 75 -0.45 28.10 -4.15
C ASP A 75 0.51 29.05 -4.89
N ARG A 76 0.37 29.19 -6.21
CA ARG A 76 1.26 29.94 -7.11
C ARG A 76 2.72 29.50 -7.00
N THR A 77 2.94 28.20 -6.86
CA THR A 77 4.25 27.55 -6.75
C THR A 77 4.56 26.69 -7.97
N MET A 78 5.81 26.29 -8.14
CA MET A 78 6.20 25.32 -9.14
C MET A 78 5.94 23.90 -8.62
N LEU A 79 5.65 22.96 -9.52
CA LEU A 79 5.50 21.55 -9.14
C LEU A 79 6.78 20.98 -8.48
N SER A 80 7.94 21.49 -8.86
CA SER A 80 9.21 21.14 -8.20
C SER A 80 9.24 21.53 -6.72
N ASP A 81 8.54 22.60 -6.33
CA ASP A 81 8.55 23.10 -4.97
C ASP A 81 7.74 22.18 -4.04
N ILE A 82 6.74 21.48 -4.59
CA ILE A 82 6.01 20.40 -3.89
C ILE A 82 6.63 19.02 -4.13
N GLY A 83 7.90 18.95 -4.56
CA GLY A 83 8.66 17.71 -4.68
C GLY A 83 8.43 16.90 -5.96
N LEU A 84 7.70 17.41 -6.96
CA LEU A 84 7.55 16.75 -8.27
C LEU A 84 8.75 17.04 -9.18
N SER A 85 9.95 16.70 -8.72
CA SER A 85 11.16 16.64 -9.54
C SER A 85 11.60 15.19 -9.72
N VAL A 86 11.45 14.65 -10.92
CA VAL A 86 11.79 13.23 -11.18
C VAL A 86 13.29 13.10 -11.44
N SER A 87 13.97 12.41 -10.54
CA SER A 87 15.37 12.02 -10.67
C SER A 87 15.45 10.50 -10.75
N VAL A 88 16.11 9.98 -11.79
CA VAL A 88 16.33 8.53 -11.92
C VAL A 88 17.11 7.99 -10.73
N MET A 89 18.04 8.78 -10.18
CA MET A 89 18.82 8.38 -9.01
C MET A 89 17.92 8.24 -7.77
N ASP A 90 16.97 9.14 -7.58
CA ASP A 90 16.05 9.10 -6.45
C ASP A 90 15.04 7.96 -6.60
N LEU A 91 14.59 7.68 -7.82
CA LEU A 91 13.77 6.49 -8.12
C LEU A 91 14.51 5.19 -7.79
N VAL A 92 15.77 5.06 -8.19
CA VAL A 92 16.58 3.86 -7.90
C VAL A 92 16.82 3.71 -6.40
N ARG A 93 17.16 4.80 -5.70
CA ARG A 93 17.38 4.79 -4.24
C ARG A 93 16.08 4.46 -3.49
N GLY A 94 14.98 5.10 -3.85
CA GLY A 94 13.66 4.84 -3.28
C GLY A 94 13.21 3.40 -3.49
N LEU A 95 13.39 2.87 -4.71
CA LEU A 95 13.10 1.47 -5.01
C LEU A 95 13.98 0.52 -4.18
N ALA A 96 15.28 0.80 -4.08
CA ALA A 96 16.21 -0.04 -3.32
C ALA A 96 15.88 -0.04 -1.81
N VAL A 97 15.56 1.12 -1.22
CA VAL A 97 15.16 1.21 0.18
C VAL A 97 13.82 0.52 0.41
N GLY A 98 12.80 0.85 -0.38
CA GLY A 98 11.45 0.30 -0.22
C GLY A 98 11.42 -1.21 -0.39
N SER A 99 11.97 -1.73 -1.49
CA SER A 99 12.04 -3.18 -1.72
C SER A 99 12.97 -3.87 -0.72
N GLY A 100 14.07 -3.24 -0.33
CA GLY A 100 15.01 -3.79 0.65
C GLY A 100 14.38 -4.02 2.02
N VAL A 101 13.58 -3.07 2.51
CA VAL A 101 12.85 -3.22 3.78
C VAL A 101 11.86 -4.39 3.72
N VAL A 102 11.05 -4.46 2.65
CA VAL A 102 10.04 -5.53 2.49
C VAL A 102 10.71 -6.90 2.36
N VAL A 103 11.77 -7.02 1.57
CA VAL A 103 12.53 -8.27 1.40
C VAL A 103 13.18 -8.69 2.73
N ALA A 104 13.78 -7.76 3.47
CA ALA A 104 14.39 -8.06 4.76
C ALA A 104 13.37 -8.59 5.78
N LEU A 105 12.20 -7.94 5.88
CA LEU A 105 11.11 -8.39 6.74
C LEU A 105 10.65 -9.80 6.35
N PHE A 106 10.37 -10.03 5.07
CA PHE A 106 9.93 -11.33 4.57
C PHE A 106 10.96 -12.45 4.85
N VAL A 107 12.26 -12.18 4.66
CA VAL A 107 13.33 -13.15 4.97
C VAL A 107 13.38 -13.46 6.47
N ILE A 108 13.26 -12.44 7.34
CA ILE A 108 13.22 -12.63 8.80
C ILE A 108 12.02 -13.51 9.19
N GLU A 109 10.84 -13.24 8.65
CA GLU A 109 9.63 -14.01 8.93
C GLU A 109 9.78 -15.49 8.51
N ILE A 110 10.46 -15.77 7.40
CA ILE A 110 10.81 -17.14 7.00
C ILE A 110 11.82 -17.76 7.96
N CYS A 111 12.90 -17.05 8.30
CA CYS A 111 13.95 -17.56 9.18
C CYS A 111 13.43 -17.88 10.59
N LEU A 112 12.45 -17.11 11.08
CA LEU A 112 11.79 -17.35 12.36
C LEU A 112 10.68 -18.41 12.28
N GLY A 113 10.42 -18.96 11.09
CA GLY A 113 9.38 -19.97 10.87
C GLY A 113 7.95 -19.42 10.99
N TRP A 114 7.76 -18.11 10.90
CA TRP A 114 6.45 -17.47 10.93
C TRP A 114 5.70 -17.63 9.61
N LEU A 115 6.45 -17.64 8.50
CA LEU A 115 5.94 -17.90 7.16
C LEU A 115 6.43 -19.25 6.64
N LYS A 116 5.52 -19.99 6.00
CA LYS A 116 5.82 -21.21 5.26
C LYS A 116 5.47 -20.97 3.80
N ILE A 117 6.45 -21.11 2.91
CA ILE A 117 6.20 -21.07 1.46
C ILE A 117 5.74 -22.46 1.04
N VAL A 118 4.63 -22.47 0.33
CA VAL A 118 3.86 -23.69 0.12
C VAL A 118 3.54 -23.98 -1.35
N GLY A 119 3.79 -23.00 -2.23
CA GLY A 119 3.66 -23.09 -3.68
C GLY A 119 4.35 -21.90 -4.34
N TYR A 120 4.59 -21.97 -5.64
CA TYR A 120 5.22 -20.91 -6.42
C TYR A 120 4.52 -20.74 -7.75
N ARG A 121 4.39 -19.49 -8.23
CA ARG A 121 3.82 -19.16 -9.55
C ARG A 121 2.36 -19.58 -9.72
N GLU A 122 1.62 -19.65 -8.63
CA GLU A 122 0.21 -20.00 -8.63
C GLU A 122 -0.63 -18.86 -9.22
N VAL A 123 -1.66 -19.24 -9.98
CA VAL A 123 -2.70 -18.34 -10.49
C VAL A 123 -4.07 -18.82 -10.04
N VAL A 124 -4.97 -17.88 -9.79
CA VAL A 124 -6.32 -18.19 -9.24
C VAL A 124 -7.19 -18.91 -10.26
N VAL A 125 -7.15 -18.44 -11.51
CA VAL A 125 -7.92 -19.04 -12.61
C VAL A 125 -6.94 -19.84 -13.46
N PRO A 126 -7.21 -21.14 -13.70
CA PRO A 126 -6.44 -21.93 -14.65
C PRO A 126 -6.35 -21.19 -15.99
N ASP A 127 -5.18 -21.28 -16.64
CA ASP A 127 -4.88 -20.62 -17.93
C ASP A 127 -4.67 -19.09 -17.89
N GLU A 128 -4.78 -18.42 -16.73
CA GLU A 128 -4.33 -17.04 -16.61
C GLU A 128 -2.80 -16.94 -16.67
N SER A 129 -2.30 -15.88 -17.31
CA SER A 129 -0.87 -15.59 -17.32
C SER A 129 -0.44 -14.87 -16.05
N LEU A 130 0.45 -15.52 -15.28
CA LEU A 130 1.07 -14.91 -14.10
C LEU A 130 1.72 -13.55 -14.41
N LEU A 131 2.43 -13.45 -15.54
CA LEU A 131 3.12 -12.22 -15.92
C LEU A 131 2.15 -11.06 -16.20
N ILE A 132 1.00 -11.36 -16.81
CA ILE A 132 -0.04 -10.35 -17.06
C ILE A 132 -0.68 -9.92 -15.74
N ASN A 133 -0.95 -10.86 -14.83
CA ASN A 133 -1.48 -10.53 -13.50
C ASN A 133 -0.51 -9.65 -12.71
N LEU A 134 0.78 -10.02 -12.69
CA LEU A 134 1.82 -9.22 -12.03
C LEU A 134 1.95 -7.83 -12.64
N PHE A 135 1.84 -7.70 -13.97
CA PHE A 135 1.85 -6.40 -14.64
C PHE A 135 0.70 -5.50 -14.16
N TRP A 136 -0.52 -6.03 -14.03
CA TRP A 136 -1.64 -5.28 -13.49
C TRP A 136 -1.42 -4.87 -12.03
N ASP A 137 -0.86 -5.75 -11.20
CA ASP A 137 -0.54 -5.43 -9.81
C ASP A 137 0.52 -4.31 -9.71
N VAL A 138 1.53 -4.32 -10.58
CA VAL A 138 2.53 -3.24 -10.66
C VAL A 138 1.85 -1.92 -11.04
N LEU A 139 0.98 -1.90 -12.05
CA LEU A 139 0.27 -0.68 -12.44
C LEU A 139 -0.67 -0.18 -11.34
N PHE A 140 -1.34 -1.08 -10.63
CA PHE A 140 -2.17 -0.74 -9.47
C PHE A 140 -1.33 -0.02 -8.41
N HIS A 141 -0.19 -0.58 -8.01
CA HIS A 141 0.66 0.00 -6.97
C HIS A 141 1.29 1.32 -7.42
N ILE A 142 1.71 1.45 -8.67
CA ILE A 142 2.18 2.75 -9.21
C ILE A 142 1.08 3.81 -9.08
N GLY A 143 -0.17 3.47 -9.45
CA GLY A 143 -1.29 4.40 -9.33
C GLY A 143 -1.59 4.80 -7.88
N VAL A 144 -1.56 3.84 -6.96
CA VAL A 144 -1.71 4.10 -5.52
C VAL A 144 -0.58 4.99 -5.01
N SER A 145 0.67 4.64 -5.30
CA SER A 145 1.84 5.42 -4.87
C SER A 145 1.80 6.85 -5.40
N ILE A 146 1.46 7.08 -6.68
CA ILE A 146 1.34 8.45 -7.20
C ILE A 146 0.27 9.24 -6.45
N ASN A 147 -0.89 8.63 -6.19
CA ASN A 147 -1.97 9.29 -5.48
C ASN A 147 -1.56 9.67 -4.04
N GLU A 148 -1.02 8.71 -3.30
CA GLU A 148 -0.66 8.88 -1.90
C GLU A 148 0.53 9.83 -1.72
N GLU A 149 1.60 9.64 -2.50
CA GLU A 149 2.84 10.42 -2.36
C GLU A 149 2.64 11.89 -2.73
N ILE A 150 1.99 12.17 -3.88
CA ILE A 150 1.74 13.55 -4.31
C ILE A 150 0.81 14.26 -3.32
N SER A 151 -0.23 13.60 -2.84
CA SER A 151 -1.20 14.22 -1.92
C SER A 151 -0.59 14.46 -0.54
N MET A 152 0.05 13.45 0.05
CA MET A 152 0.53 13.51 1.43
C MET A 152 1.88 14.23 1.56
N ARG A 153 2.90 13.77 0.83
CA ARG A 153 4.27 14.30 0.94
C ARG A 153 4.51 15.48 0.03
N GLY A 154 3.88 15.51 -1.14
CA GLY A 154 3.95 16.66 -2.03
C GLY A 154 3.15 17.83 -1.50
N TRP A 155 1.82 17.72 -1.52
CA TRP A 155 0.95 18.87 -1.25
C TRP A 155 0.75 19.16 0.25
N ILE A 156 0.28 18.18 1.04
CA ILE A 156 -0.06 18.41 2.46
C ILE A 156 1.19 18.80 3.27
N LEU A 157 2.27 18.03 3.19
CA LEU A 157 3.48 18.26 3.99
C LEU A 157 4.12 19.62 3.67
N VAL A 158 4.36 19.91 2.38
CA VAL A 158 5.08 21.12 1.97
C VAL A 158 4.26 22.38 2.26
N ASN A 159 2.97 22.38 1.93
CA ASN A 159 2.12 23.54 2.17
C ASN A 159 1.91 23.77 3.67
N THR A 160 1.67 22.72 4.46
CA THR A 160 1.52 22.86 5.92
C THR A 160 2.78 23.46 6.54
N ALA A 161 3.97 22.98 6.15
CA ALA A 161 5.22 23.50 6.67
C ALA A 161 5.41 24.97 6.28
N SER A 162 5.16 25.31 5.02
CA SER A 162 5.31 26.66 4.49
C SER A 162 4.37 27.67 5.16
N TYR A 163 3.10 27.31 5.38
CA TYR A 163 2.15 28.17 6.07
C TYR A 163 2.51 28.37 7.54
N ILE A 164 2.92 27.32 8.24
CA ILE A 164 3.31 27.42 9.66
C ILE A 164 4.54 28.34 9.84
N VAL A 165 5.52 28.26 8.92
CA VAL A 165 6.65 29.21 8.90
C VAL A 165 6.16 30.63 8.65
N THR A 166 5.23 30.82 7.71
CA THR A 166 4.65 32.13 7.40
C THR A 166 3.92 32.74 8.61
N PHE A 167 3.35 31.92 9.49
CA PHE A 167 2.75 32.35 10.76
C PHE A 167 3.76 32.59 11.89
N GLY A 168 5.06 32.55 11.61
CA GLY A 168 6.12 32.94 12.54
C GLY A 168 6.70 31.82 13.40
N ALA A 169 6.36 30.56 13.13
CA ALA A 169 7.01 29.42 13.78
C ALA A 169 8.41 29.16 13.17
N SER A 170 9.28 28.50 13.95
CA SER A 170 10.57 28.05 13.43
C SER A 170 10.40 26.92 12.43
N THR A 171 11.33 26.79 11.48
CA THR A 171 11.31 25.73 10.46
C THR A 171 11.27 24.34 11.07
N SER A 172 12.00 24.10 12.17
CA SER A 172 12.00 22.80 12.85
C SER A 172 10.62 22.45 13.39
N VAL A 173 9.91 23.41 14.00
CA VAL A 173 8.54 23.21 14.51
C VAL A 173 7.58 22.96 13.36
N ALA A 174 7.67 23.76 12.29
CA ALA A 174 6.83 23.61 11.11
C ALA A 174 6.99 22.24 10.44
N MET A 175 8.23 21.78 10.25
CA MET A 175 8.53 20.48 9.66
C MET A 175 8.06 19.34 10.54
N THR A 176 8.36 19.38 11.84
CA THR A 176 7.96 18.32 12.78
C THR A 176 6.45 18.16 12.82
N PHE A 177 5.73 19.28 12.92
CA PHE A 177 4.27 19.27 12.92
C PHE A 177 3.72 18.74 11.59
N SER A 178 4.26 19.19 10.46
CA SER A 178 3.76 18.79 9.13
C SER A 178 4.00 17.31 8.84
N VAL A 179 5.15 16.76 9.25
CA VAL A 179 5.47 15.34 9.16
C VAL A 179 4.49 14.51 10.00
N LEU A 180 4.23 14.90 11.25
CA LEU A 180 3.31 14.18 12.12
C LEU A 180 1.85 14.29 11.65
N LEU A 181 1.46 15.47 11.15
CA LEU A 181 0.11 15.69 10.61
C LEU A 181 -0.13 14.81 9.39
N GLN A 182 0.77 14.83 8.39
CA GLN A 182 0.58 14.03 7.19
C GLN A 182 0.59 12.52 7.52
N ALA A 183 1.48 12.06 8.41
CA ALA A 183 1.54 10.65 8.78
C ALA A 183 0.25 10.21 9.50
N SER A 184 -0.31 11.07 10.35
CA SER A 184 -1.57 10.81 11.05
C SER A 184 -2.77 10.80 10.10
N LEU A 185 -2.82 11.72 9.15
CA LEU A 185 -3.85 11.74 8.12
C LEU A 185 -3.76 10.51 7.22
N PHE A 186 -2.54 10.08 6.85
CA PHE A 186 -2.31 8.87 6.07
C PHE A 186 -2.85 7.63 6.80
N ALA A 187 -2.54 7.48 8.09
CA ALA A 187 -3.10 6.41 8.91
C ALA A 187 -4.64 6.49 8.98
N LEU A 188 -5.20 7.69 9.18
CA LEU A 188 -6.65 7.87 9.28
C LEU A 188 -7.40 7.50 7.98
N LEU A 189 -6.82 7.80 6.81
CA LEU A 189 -7.36 7.37 5.51
C LEU A 189 -7.47 5.84 5.39
N HIS A 190 -6.70 5.10 6.19
CA HIS A 190 -6.70 3.64 6.23
C HIS A 190 -7.54 3.07 7.38
N ALA A 191 -8.16 3.89 8.24
CA ALA A 191 -8.91 3.42 9.40
C ALA A 191 -10.14 2.55 9.05
N THR A 192 -10.68 2.70 7.84
CA THR A 192 -11.79 1.89 7.33
C THR A 192 -11.36 0.78 6.38
N SER A 193 -10.04 0.55 6.24
CA SER A 193 -9.52 -0.53 5.41
C SER A 193 -9.83 -1.89 6.03
N PRO A 194 -10.08 -2.93 5.22
CA PRO A 194 -10.19 -4.30 5.72
C PRO A 194 -8.96 -4.68 6.57
N GLY A 195 -9.19 -5.26 7.75
CA GLY A 195 -8.10 -5.65 8.66
C GLY A 195 -7.42 -4.51 9.42
N ALA A 196 -7.93 -3.27 9.32
CA ALA A 196 -7.41 -2.15 10.10
C ALA A 196 -7.49 -2.45 11.62
N SER A 197 -6.40 -2.20 12.33
CA SER A 197 -6.29 -2.34 13.78
C SER A 197 -5.54 -1.16 14.36
N CYS A 198 -5.72 -0.87 15.66
CA CYS A 198 -4.98 0.22 16.32
C CYS A 198 -3.45 0.07 16.15
N VAL A 199 -2.94 -1.17 16.25
CA VAL A 199 -1.51 -1.46 16.04
C VAL A 199 -1.11 -1.16 14.59
N GLY A 200 -1.92 -1.57 13.61
CA GLY A 200 -1.68 -1.26 12.20
C GLY A 200 -1.65 0.25 11.94
N LEU A 201 -2.60 1.01 12.51
CA LEU A 201 -2.64 2.47 12.36
C LEU A 201 -1.43 3.15 12.99
N ILE A 202 -0.99 2.71 14.19
CA ILE A 202 0.25 3.21 14.81
C ILE A 202 1.46 2.92 13.92
N ASN A 203 1.54 1.72 13.34
CA ASN A 203 2.60 1.37 12.41
C ASN A 203 2.59 2.24 11.16
N LEU A 204 1.41 2.61 10.63
CA LEU A 204 1.30 3.55 9.52
C LEU A 204 1.79 4.96 9.89
N VAL A 205 1.52 5.44 11.10
CA VAL A 205 2.05 6.75 11.56
C VAL A 205 3.58 6.70 11.66
N ILE A 206 4.14 5.63 12.22
CA ILE A 206 5.60 5.47 12.34
C ILE A 206 6.25 5.37 10.96
N GLY A 207 5.72 4.51 10.08
CA GLY A 207 6.21 4.34 8.72
C GLY A 207 6.09 5.61 7.88
N GLY A 208 4.95 6.30 7.98
CA GLY A 208 4.71 7.57 7.30
C GLY A 208 5.61 8.71 7.80
N THR A 209 5.99 8.69 9.08
CA THR A 209 6.99 9.60 9.65
C THR A 209 8.37 9.28 9.11
N ALA A 210 8.79 8.01 9.17
CA ALA A 210 10.11 7.58 8.70
C ALA A 210 10.32 7.84 7.21
N ALA A 211 9.29 7.70 6.40
CA ALA A 211 9.37 7.93 4.97
C ALA A 211 9.32 9.43 4.57
N ALA A 212 9.03 10.33 5.51
CA ALA A 212 9.04 11.77 5.29
C ALA A 212 10.33 12.46 5.80
N LEU A 213 11.18 11.74 6.55
CA LEU A 213 12.46 12.20 7.09
C LEU A 213 13.62 11.76 6.19
#